data_AF-A0A327Z6B3-F1
#
_entry.id   AF-A0A327Z6B3-F1
#
_cell.length_a   1.000
_cell.length_b   1.000
_cell.length_c   1.000
_cell.angle_alpha   90.00
_cell.angle_beta   90.00
_cell.angle_gamma   90.00
#
_symmetry.space_group_name_H-M   'P 1'
#
loop_
_entity.id
_entity.type
_entity.pdbx_description
1 polymer ?
#
loop_
_entity_poly.entity_id
_entity_poly.type
_entity_poly.pdbx_seq_one_letter_code
_entity_poly.pdbx_strand_id
1 'polypeptide(L)'
;MNDLPTNHARISEAHRLLTSVPVKLSDAVNELSRGSGVYAWWAAPSVFPDLPGPPNENAPSLRLLYIGLATNLRRRILSNHLRRSGTSTLRRTLAGLLVSEGYRTI
;
A
#
# COMPACT_ATOMS: atom_id res chain seq x y z
N MET A 1 9.62 -28.07 -12.28
CA MET A 1 10.47 -28.43 -11.12
C MET A 1 10.05 -27.51 -9.97
N ASN A 2 9.61 -28.05 -8.84
CA ASN A 2 8.74 -27.39 -7.84
C ASN A 2 9.25 -26.04 -7.29
N ASP A 3 8.60 -24.96 -7.72
CA ASP A 3 8.80 -23.55 -7.29
C ASP A 3 7.97 -23.16 -6.04
N LEU A 4 7.22 -24.13 -5.49
CA LEU A 4 6.21 -23.92 -4.43
C LEU A 4 6.79 -23.55 -3.06
N PRO A 5 7.88 -24.17 -2.55
CA PRO A 5 8.44 -23.83 -1.24
C PRO A 5 9.00 -22.40 -1.20
N THR A 6 9.63 -21.98 -2.30
CA THR A 6 10.19 -20.63 -2.46
C THR A 6 9.10 -19.58 -2.59
N ASN A 7 7.99 -19.90 -3.29
CA ASN A 7 6.85 -18.99 -3.38
C ASN A 7 6.14 -18.82 -2.04
N HIS A 8 5.94 -19.89 -1.27
CA HIS A 8 5.39 -19.77 0.08
C HIS A 8 6.27 -18.91 0.97
N ALA A 9 7.59 -19.15 0.98
CA ALA A 9 8.54 -18.34 1.74
C ALA A 9 8.51 -16.86 1.34
N ARG A 10 8.43 -16.56 0.03
CA ARG A 10 8.29 -15.19 -0.48
C ARG A 10 6.97 -14.55 -0.09
N ILE A 11 5.87 -15.29 -0.10
CA ILE A 11 4.55 -14.80 0.32
C ILE A 11 4.56 -14.50 1.81
N SER A 12 5.07 -15.40 2.64
CA SER A 12 5.17 -15.19 4.09
C SER A 12 6.06 -14.00 4.43
N GLU A 13 7.19 -13.83 3.73
CA GLU A 13 8.06 -12.68 3.91
C GLU A 13 7.39 -11.37 3.47
N ALA A 14 6.72 -11.38 2.31
CA ALA A 14 5.97 -10.22 1.85
C ALA A 14 4.85 -9.85 2.82
N HIS A 15 4.12 -10.83 3.35
CA HIS A 15 3.08 -10.62 4.36
C HIS A 15 3.70 -10.00 5.62
N ARG A 16 4.76 -10.60 6.16
CA ARG A 16 5.49 -10.10 7.34
C ARG A 16 5.95 -8.65 7.16
N LEU A 17 6.49 -8.31 6.00
CA LEU A 17 6.93 -6.95 5.69
C LEU A 17 5.74 -5.98 5.55
N LEU A 18 4.67 -6.38 4.88
CA LEU A 18 3.48 -5.54 4.67
C LEU A 18 2.70 -5.28 5.97
N THR A 19 2.72 -6.22 6.92
CA THR A 19 2.04 -6.08 8.23
C THR A 19 2.94 -5.56 9.33
N SER A 20 4.25 -5.37 9.09
CA SER A 20 5.16 -4.71 10.03
C SER A 20 4.74 -3.26 10.32
N VAL A 21 5.35 -2.63 11.34
CA VAL A 21 5.08 -1.24 11.72
C VAL A 21 5.35 -0.32 10.51
N PRO A 22 4.34 0.38 9.97
CA PRO A 22 4.53 1.25 8.82
C PRO A 22 5.50 2.39 9.16
N VAL A 23 6.54 2.55 8.34
CA VAL A 23 7.50 3.64 8.48
C VAL A 23 6.96 4.92 7.84
N LYS A 24 7.45 6.08 8.30
CA LYS A 24 7.12 7.36 7.66
C LYS A 24 7.61 7.35 6.22
N LEU A 25 6.86 8.03 5.35
CA LEU A 25 7.20 8.12 3.93
C LEU A 25 8.61 8.68 3.69
N SER A 26 9.04 9.68 4.45
CA SER A 26 10.38 10.28 4.38
C SER A 26 11.50 9.26 4.60
N ASP A 27 11.22 8.23 5.39
CA ASP A 27 12.19 7.22 5.79
C ASP A 27 12.13 6.06 4.79
N ALA A 28 10.91 5.64 4.43
CA ALA A 28 10.65 4.62 3.42
C ALA A 28 11.35 4.92 2.09
N VAL A 29 11.35 6.18 1.62
CA VAL A 29 11.92 6.53 0.30
C VAL A 29 13.41 6.25 0.17
N ASN A 30 14.14 6.17 1.28
CA ASN A 30 15.56 5.82 1.29
C ASN A 30 15.77 4.30 1.15
N GLU A 31 14.84 3.52 1.67
CA GLU A 31 14.85 2.05 1.68
C GLU A 31 14.23 1.40 0.43
N LEU A 32 13.62 2.20 -0.46
CA LEU A 32 12.90 1.65 -1.62
C LEU A 32 13.82 0.96 -2.63
N SER A 33 13.60 -0.34 -2.76
CA SER A 33 14.18 -1.17 -3.83
C SER A 33 13.80 -0.66 -5.22
N ARG A 34 14.74 -0.80 -6.16
CA ARG A 34 14.51 -0.60 -7.60
C ARG A 34 13.87 -1.81 -8.29
N GLY A 35 13.73 -2.92 -7.58
CA GLY A 35 13.13 -4.15 -8.09
C GLY A 35 11.60 -4.19 -8.04
N SER A 36 11.05 -5.31 -8.50
CA SER A 36 9.63 -5.62 -8.41
C SER A 36 9.22 -5.99 -7.00
N GLY A 37 8.00 -5.63 -6.60
CA GLY A 37 7.45 -6.03 -5.31
C GLY A 37 6.05 -5.48 -5.07
N VAL A 38 5.58 -5.71 -3.86
CA VAL A 38 4.31 -5.22 -3.31
C VAL A 38 4.56 -4.10 -2.31
N TYR A 39 3.59 -3.21 -2.14
CA TYR A 39 3.63 -2.11 -1.17
C TYR A 39 2.24 -1.85 -0.60
N ALA A 40 2.19 -1.33 0.62
CA ALA A 40 0.95 -0.93 1.28
C ALA A 40 1.01 0.52 1.73
N TRP A 41 -0.15 1.18 1.75
CA TRP A 41 -0.34 2.49 2.34
C TRP A 41 -1.27 2.37 3.55
N TRP A 42 -0.82 2.97 4.65
CA TRP A 42 -1.49 2.95 5.94
C TRP A 42 -1.72 4.40 6.39
N ALA A 43 -2.86 4.66 7.03
CA ALA A 43 -3.14 5.97 7.63
C ALA A 43 -3.97 5.82 8.91
N ALA A 44 -3.93 6.83 9.77
CA ALA A 44 -4.83 6.88 10.92
C ALA A 44 -6.30 7.08 10.46
N PRO A 45 -7.29 6.55 11.18
CA PRO A 45 -8.71 6.78 10.89
C PRO A 45 -9.08 8.27 10.75
N SER A 46 -8.39 9.17 11.46
CA SER A 46 -8.64 10.62 11.35
C SER A 46 -8.30 11.21 9.98
N VAL A 47 -7.47 10.54 9.16
CA VAL A 47 -7.13 10.98 7.81
C VAL A 47 -8.25 10.63 6.83
N PHE A 48 -8.90 9.48 7.02
CA PHE A 48 -10.06 9.02 6.23
C PHE A 48 -11.09 8.32 7.14
N PRO A 49 -11.94 9.09 7.85
CA PRO A 49 -12.86 8.52 8.84
C PRO A 49 -13.84 7.50 8.24
N ASP A 50 -14.23 7.70 6.98
CA ASP A 50 -15.18 6.85 6.26
C ASP A 50 -14.53 5.59 5.65
N LEU A 51 -13.22 5.41 5.83
CA LEU A 51 -12.48 4.22 5.39
C LEU A 51 -12.04 3.41 6.60
N PRO A 52 -12.93 2.56 7.17
CA PRO A 52 -12.65 1.87 8.42
C PRO A 52 -11.44 0.96 8.31
N GLY A 53 -11.21 0.28 7.17
CA GLY A 53 -10.05 -0.55 6.83
C GLY A 53 -9.67 -1.65 7.86
N PRO A 54 -8.92 -2.70 7.48
CA PRO A 54 -8.34 -3.58 8.48
C PRO A 54 -7.23 -2.84 9.26
N PRO A 55 -7.13 -3.02 10.58
CA PRO A 55 -6.02 -2.47 11.37
C PRO A 55 -4.70 -3.17 11.03
N ASN A 56 -3.58 -2.46 11.16
CA ASN A 56 -2.26 -3.10 11.13
C ASN A 56 -2.03 -3.85 12.45
N GLU A 57 -1.60 -5.12 12.37
CA GLU A 57 -1.37 -5.98 13.55
C GLU A 57 -0.32 -5.38 14.52
N ASN A 58 0.71 -4.73 13.98
CA ASN A 58 1.82 -4.15 14.74
C ASN A 58 1.65 -2.65 15.01
N ALA A 59 0.64 -2.01 14.41
CA ALA A 59 0.29 -0.61 14.61
C ALA A 59 -1.24 -0.42 14.57
N PRO A 60 -1.99 -0.84 15.61
CA PRO A 60 -3.46 -0.89 15.59
C PRO A 60 -4.16 0.47 15.44
N SER A 61 -3.43 1.58 15.54
CA SER A 61 -3.92 2.93 15.29
C SER A 61 -4.00 3.28 13.80
N LEU A 62 -3.44 2.45 12.92
CA LEU A 62 -3.46 2.65 11.46
C LEU A 62 -4.45 1.69 10.79
N ARG A 63 -4.93 2.09 9.62
CA ARG A 63 -5.82 1.33 8.74
C ARG A 63 -5.22 1.18 7.37
N LEU A 64 -5.35 -0.01 6.79
CA LEU A 64 -4.91 -0.27 5.42
C LEU A 64 -5.79 0.52 4.46
N LEU A 65 -5.18 1.40 3.69
CA LEU A 65 -5.86 2.15 2.64
C LEU A 65 -5.77 1.44 1.29
N TYR A 66 -4.61 0.85 1.00
CA TYR A 66 -4.32 0.32 -0.32
C TYR A 66 -3.13 -0.61 -0.32
N ILE A 67 -3.23 -1.66 -1.13
CA ILE A 67 -2.12 -2.54 -1.50
C ILE A 67 -1.92 -2.47 -3.02
N GLY A 68 -0.68 -2.42 -3.45
CA GLY A 68 -0.35 -2.41 -4.87
C GLY A 68 0.91 -3.19 -5.18
N LEU A 69 1.07 -3.52 -6.45
CA LEU A 69 2.28 -4.13 -7.00
C LEU A 69 2.97 -3.18 -7.98
N ALA A 70 4.28 -3.31 -8.09
CA ALA A 70 5.08 -2.61 -9.09
C ALA A 70 6.26 -3.46 -9.53
N THR A 71 6.67 -3.29 -10.79
CA THR A 71 7.93 -3.84 -11.31
C THR A 71 9.15 -3.00 -10.91
N ASN A 72 8.91 -1.78 -10.40
CA ASN A 72 9.92 -0.89 -9.83
C ASN A 72 9.28 -0.06 -8.69
N LEU A 73 9.48 -0.49 -7.44
CA LEU A 73 8.85 0.14 -6.27
C LEU A 73 9.28 1.60 -6.11
N ARG A 74 10.59 1.88 -6.22
CA ARG A 74 11.13 3.24 -6.10
C ARG A 74 10.47 4.20 -7.09
N ARG A 75 10.37 3.83 -8.38
CA ARG A 75 9.72 4.64 -9.41
C ARG A 75 8.23 4.80 -9.12
N ARG A 76 7.52 3.71 -8.78
CA ARG A 76 6.08 3.75 -8.50
C ARG A 76 5.76 4.74 -7.37
N ILE A 77 6.47 4.66 -6.25
CA ILE A 77 6.20 5.51 -5.09
C ILE A 77 6.67 6.94 -5.37
N LEU A 78 7.95 7.15 -5.71
CA LEU A 78 8.51 8.49 -5.84
C LEU A 78 7.96 9.28 -7.04
N SER A 79 7.88 8.64 -8.21
CA SER A 79 7.53 9.34 -9.45
C SER A 79 6.03 9.42 -9.66
N ASN A 80 5.28 8.37 -9.33
CA ASN A 80 3.85 8.34 -9.63
C ASN A 80 3.01 8.81 -8.44
N HIS A 81 3.21 8.24 -7.25
CA HIS A 81 2.35 8.59 -6.11
C HIS A 81 2.70 9.93 -5.47
N LEU A 82 3.99 10.29 -5.39
CA LEU A 82 4.43 11.56 -4.80
C LEU A 82 4.47 12.71 -5.81
N ARG A 83 5.03 12.50 -7.00
CA ARG A 83 5.23 13.58 -8.00
C ARG A 83 4.13 13.72 -9.05
N ARG A 84 3.48 12.63 -9.48
CA ARG A 84 2.51 12.63 -10.62
C ARG A 84 1.22 11.86 -10.31
N SER A 85 0.60 12.34 -9.25
CA SER A 85 -0.63 11.89 -8.62
C SER A 85 -1.81 11.55 -9.53
N GLY A 86 -2.00 12.27 -10.65
CA GLY A 86 -3.17 12.11 -11.53
C GLY A 86 -3.30 10.75 -12.22
N THR A 87 -2.21 9.97 -12.32
CA THR A 87 -2.24 8.62 -12.92
C THR A 87 -2.38 7.49 -11.90
N SER A 88 -2.40 7.81 -10.60
CA SER A 88 -2.42 6.85 -9.51
C SER A 88 -3.82 6.27 -9.28
N THR A 89 -3.97 4.94 -9.40
CA THR A 89 -5.20 4.24 -9.01
C THR A 89 -5.56 4.52 -7.56
N LEU A 90 -4.57 4.58 -6.65
CA LEU A 90 -4.79 4.96 -5.25
C LEU A 90 -5.49 6.32 -5.11
N ARG A 91 -4.96 7.37 -5.75
CA ARG A 91 -5.58 8.70 -5.62
C ARG A 91 -6.93 8.80 -6.32
N ARG A 92 -7.14 8.10 -7.44
CA ARG A 92 -8.47 8.05 -8.07
C ARG A 92 -9.49 7.35 -7.18
N THR A 93 -9.12 6.21 -6.57
CA THR A 93 -9.98 5.50 -5.63
C THR A 93 -10.30 6.37 -4.41
N LEU A 94 -9.28 6.99 -3.79
CA LEU A 94 -9.48 7.89 -2.66
C LEU A 94 -10.31 9.12 -3.04
N ALA A 95 -10.09 9.72 -4.22
CA ALA A 95 -10.90 10.83 -4.69
C ALA A 95 -12.37 10.41 -4.91
N GLY A 96 -12.63 9.25 -5.50
CA GLY A 96 -13.99 8.73 -5.67
C GLY A 96 -14.70 8.45 -4.34
N LEU A 97 -13.95 8.04 -3.31
CA LEU A 97 -14.47 7.87 -1.94
C LEU A 97 -14.79 9.22 -1.28
N LEU A 98 -13.91 10.22 -1.44
CA LEU A 98 -14.14 11.57 -0.91
C LEU A 98 -15.26 12.33 -1.63
N VAL A 99 -15.55 11.99 -2.90
CA VAL A 99 -16.60 12.63 -3.71
C VAL A 99 -17.99 12.02 -3.46
N SER A 100 -18.12 11.02 -2.57
CA SER A 100 -19.42 10.45 -2.18
C SER A 100 -20.26 9.97 -3.37
N GLU A 101 -19.68 9.22 -4.30
CA GLU A 101 -20.43 8.70 -5.44
C GLU A 101 -21.10 7.32 -5.18
N GLY A 102 -21.05 6.81 -3.93
CA GLY A 102 -21.80 5.60 -3.56
C GLY A 102 -21.45 4.36 -4.38
N TYR A 103 -20.21 4.26 -4.87
CA TYR A 103 -19.79 3.14 -5.72
C TYR A 103 -19.96 1.80 -4.99
N ARG A 104 -20.70 0.88 -5.62
CA ARG A 104 -20.87 -0.51 -5.22
C ARG A 104 -20.27 -1.40 -6.31
N THR A 105 -19.57 -2.45 -5.91
CA THR A 105 -19.08 -3.49 -6.82
C THR A 105 -19.55 -4.86 -6.31
N ILE A 106 -19.75 -5.79 -7.23
CA ILE A 106 -20.04 -7.21 -6.95
C ILE A 106 -18.77 -7.96 -6.52
#